data_AF-A0A842UAJ8-F1
#
_entry.id   AF-A0A842UAJ8-F1
#
_cell.length_a   1.000
_cell.length_b   1.000
_cell.length_c   1.000
_cell.angle_alpha   90.00
_cell.angle_beta   90.00
_cell.angle_gamma   90.00
#
_symmetry.space_group_name_H-M   'P 1'
#
loop_
_entity.id
_entity.type
_entity.pdbx_description
1 polymer ?
#
loop_
_entity_poly.entity_id
_entity_poly.type
_entity_poly.pdbx_seq_one_letter_code
_entity_poly.pdbx_strand_id
1 'polypeptide(L)'
;MNHHFELKNQDLVKLNGMFFQFTRMYADYANSIYNPHAFKVMMEAHNQILEFAQNIRPEDEFDKLFLRHIMCGLNAQAVFADYFSNPETKYTIQEVIATMHGPGTLNLMEKNIKRMPFRKQWERIQLLNFLRPRFVRNDTPEARSMIEKMIPKFKKNILKLGVENGFIPKKYDFELVLLPPYGEERSNFRAELNRLELSSKSFLCIRDPAKYRIQPALAYLEASHELLGHGGHMQFSLQFPSTLHLGSFGVYHMANKCVTEGVAMDREKWGIEYIKENKDKLELSDAELKSVILNNEVRNAELAIYPHYSILKERELKEKGFDMQKYLKENGFPYFFWKDTRWQPAINIVQAMFELAYIAGDELVKNVRERIEKEFGAEFVALNQAHINEALASGCWAWEVYPDFVIWYLKNVKKEQTQ
;
A
#
# COMPACT_ATOMS: atom_id res chain seq x y z
N MET A 1 -5.73 -1.60 -24.56
CA MET A 1 -6.87 -0.77 -25.02
C MET A 1 -6.47 0.68 -24.83
N ASN A 2 -6.85 1.60 -25.72
CA ASN A 2 -6.71 3.04 -25.48
C ASN A 2 -8.07 3.57 -25.04
N HIS A 3 -8.47 3.28 -23.80
CA HIS A 3 -9.56 4.03 -23.19
C HIS A 3 -8.97 5.38 -22.81
N HIS A 4 -9.30 6.44 -23.56
CA HIS A 4 -9.01 7.80 -23.12
C HIS A 4 -9.96 8.13 -21.97
N PHE A 5 -9.50 7.98 -20.73
CA PHE A 5 -10.24 8.36 -19.52
C PHE A 5 -10.15 9.87 -19.31
N GLU A 6 -10.74 10.61 -20.25
CA GLU A 6 -10.71 12.07 -20.27
C GLU A 6 -11.98 12.64 -19.62
N LEU A 7 -11.78 13.69 -18.82
CA LEU A 7 -12.87 14.46 -18.23
C LEU A 7 -13.55 15.26 -19.33
N LYS A 8 -14.86 15.09 -19.49
CA LYS A 8 -15.62 15.81 -20.52
C LYS A 8 -15.96 17.23 -20.08
N ASN A 9 -16.25 17.39 -18.79
CA ASN A 9 -16.50 18.68 -18.18
C ASN A 9 -15.19 19.47 -17.94
N GLN A 10 -15.07 20.66 -18.54
CA GLN A 10 -13.91 21.55 -18.37
C GLN A 10 -13.72 22.06 -16.93
N ASP A 11 -14.79 22.21 -16.15
CA ASP A 11 -14.68 22.56 -14.74
C ASP A 11 -14.05 21.42 -13.92
N LEU A 12 -14.26 20.15 -14.32
CA LEU A 12 -13.56 19.02 -13.69
C LEU A 12 -12.07 19.01 -14.04
N VAL A 13 -11.69 19.39 -15.26
CA VAL A 13 -10.28 19.56 -15.64
C VAL A 13 -9.63 20.65 -14.77
N LYS A 14 -10.32 21.77 -14.57
CA LYS A 14 -9.86 22.83 -13.66
C LYS A 14 -9.78 22.36 -12.21
N LEU A 15 -10.79 21.62 -11.73
CA LEU A 15 -10.82 21.04 -10.39
C LEU A 15 -9.64 20.08 -10.16
N ASN A 16 -9.32 19.23 -11.16
CA ASN A 16 -8.15 18.35 -11.12
C ASN A 16 -6.87 19.15 -10.87
N GLY A 17 -6.66 20.25 -11.58
CA GLY A 17 -5.51 21.13 -11.39
C GLY A 17 -5.48 21.79 -10.01
N MET A 18 -6.62 22.32 -9.55
CA MET A 18 -6.73 22.94 -8.22
C MET A 18 -6.45 21.95 -7.09
N PHE A 19 -7.06 20.77 -7.15
CA PHE A 19 -6.86 19.73 -6.16
C PHE A 19 -5.44 19.18 -6.17
N PHE A 20 -4.83 19.00 -7.34
CA PHE A 20 -3.42 18.61 -7.44
C PHE A 20 -2.48 19.58 -6.71
N GLN A 21 -2.67 20.88 -6.90
CA GLN A 21 -1.87 21.89 -6.17
C GLN A 21 -2.15 21.86 -4.66
N PHE A 22 -3.39 21.63 -4.26
CA PHE A 22 -3.76 21.47 -2.85
C PHE A 22 -3.09 20.25 -2.21
N THR A 23 -3.07 19.09 -2.88
CA THR A 23 -2.38 17.89 -2.41
C THR A 23 -0.89 18.12 -2.25
N ARG A 24 -0.26 18.85 -3.19
CA ARG A 24 1.14 19.24 -3.08
C ARG A 24 1.39 20.15 -1.88
N MET A 25 0.60 21.20 -1.72
CA MET A 25 0.70 22.10 -0.57
C MET A 25 0.51 21.34 0.75
N TYR A 26 -0.44 20.40 0.80
CA TYR A 26 -0.64 19.55 1.96
C TYR A 26 0.59 18.69 2.26
N ALA A 27 1.23 18.09 1.24
CA ALA A 27 2.44 17.30 1.42
C ALA A 27 3.58 18.10 2.07
N ASP A 28 3.74 19.37 1.66
CA ASP A 28 4.75 20.27 2.23
C ASP A 28 4.49 20.55 3.72
N TYR A 29 3.22 20.61 4.13
CA TYR A 29 2.83 20.90 5.52
C TYR A 29 2.66 19.67 6.42
N ALA A 30 2.32 18.50 5.87
CA ALA A 30 2.00 17.28 6.61
C ALA A 30 3.17 16.73 7.45
N ASN A 31 4.41 17.13 7.15
CA ASN A 31 5.60 16.77 7.94
C ASN A 31 5.77 17.60 9.22
N SER A 32 4.96 18.64 9.42
CA SER A 32 5.02 19.53 10.59
C SER A 32 3.91 19.14 11.58
N ILE A 33 4.21 18.30 12.56
CA ILE A 33 3.24 18.00 13.63
C ILE A 33 3.02 19.30 14.42
N TYR A 34 1.77 19.77 14.48
CA TYR A 34 1.33 21.05 15.05
C TYR A 34 1.85 22.31 14.31
N ASN A 35 1.09 22.78 13.31
CA ASN A 35 1.37 24.03 12.62
C ASN A 35 0.07 24.84 12.36
N PRO A 36 -0.32 25.76 13.28
CA PRO A 36 -1.54 26.55 13.14
C PRO A 36 -1.58 27.46 11.91
N HIS A 37 -0.42 27.94 11.46
CA HIS A 37 -0.33 28.73 10.23
C HIS A 37 -0.63 27.88 9.00
N ALA A 38 0.02 26.72 8.90
CA ALA A 38 -0.24 25.75 7.84
C ALA A 38 -1.71 25.31 7.84
N PHE A 39 -2.29 25.05 9.01
CA PHE A 39 -3.71 24.71 9.14
C PHE A 39 -4.60 25.79 8.53
N LYS A 40 -4.39 27.06 8.87
CA LYS A 40 -5.18 28.17 8.32
C LYS A 40 -5.08 28.23 6.79
N VAL A 41 -3.86 28.19 6.25
CA VAL A 41 -3.63 28.24 4.80
C VAL A 41 -4.28 27.05 4.08
N MET A 42 -4.14 25.84 4.63
CA MET A 42 -4.76 24.63 4.07
C MET A 42 -6.29 24.71 4.10
N MET A 43 -6.88 25.18 5.20
CA MET A 43 -8.35 25.26 5.32
C MET A 43 -8.94 26.35 4.42
N GLU A 44 -8.26 27.48 4.22
CA GLU A 44 -8.67 28.51 3.26
C GLU A 44 -8.71 27.94 1.83
N ALA A 45 -7.64 27.27 1.40
CA ALA A 45 -7.58 26.63 0.09
C ALA A 45 -8.64 25.51 -0.07
N HIS A 46 -8.79 24.67 0.96
CA HIS A 46 -9.81 23.61 0.98
C HIS A 46 -11.21 24.18 0.73
N ASN A 47 -11.60 25.24 1.45
CA ASN A 47 -12.94 25.81 1.35
C ASN A 47 -13.21 26.39 -0.05
N GLN A 48 -12.21 27.06 -0.65
CA GLN A 48 -12.33 27.57 -2.03
C GLN A 48 -12.53 26.44 -3.04
N ILE A 49 -11.77 25.34 -2.92
CA ILE A 49 -11.89 24.20 -3.83
C ILE A 49 -13.24 23.50 -3.63
N LEU A 50 -13.66 23.33 -2.37
CA LEU A 50 -14.93 22.70 -2.03
C LEU A 50 -16.13 23.47 -2.59
N GLU A 51 -16.15 24.79 -2.42
CA GLU A 51 -17.19 25.66 -2.98
C GLU A 51 -17.24 25.56 -4.51
N PHE A 52 -16.08 25.54 -5.18
CA PHE A 52 -16.00 25.33 -6.62
C PHE A 52 -16.56 23.95 -7.02
N ALA A 53 -16.11 22.88 -6.35
CA ALA A 53 -16.51 21.50 -6.66
C ALA A 53 -18.02 21.25 -6.50
N GLN A 54 -18.66 21.86 -5.50
CA GLN A 54 -20.11 21.72 -5.25
C GLN A 54 -20.99 22.25 -6.38
N ASN A 55 -20.46 23.15 -7.22
CA ASN A 55 -21.20 23.75 -8.32
C ASN A 55 -21.06 22.98 -9.65
N ILE A 56 -20.16 21.99 -9.71
CA ILE A 56 -19.90 21.22 -10.93
C ILE A 56 -21.00 20.16 -11.12
N ARG A 57 -21.53 20.06 -12.35
CA ARG A 57 -22.42 18.98 -12.76
C ARG A 57 -21.68 17.99 -13.67
N PRO A 58 -21.44 16.75 -13.21
CA PRO A 58 -20.82 15.70 -14.04
C PRO A 58 -21.62 15.40 -15.32
N GLU A 59 -20.94 15.16 -16.43
CA GLU A 59 -21.59 14.86 -17.72
C GLU A 59 -21.82 13.36 -17.94
N ASP A 60 -20.93 12.51 -17.41
CA ASP A 60 -21.05 11.06 -17.51
C ASP A 60 -20.67 10.34 -16.20
N GLU A 61 -20.66 9.01 -16.23
CA GLU A 61 -20.37 8.21 -15.04
C GLU A 61 -18.90 8.30 -14.59
N PHE A 62 -17.97 8.49 -15.53
CA PHE A 62 -16.55 8.68 -15.18
C PHE A 62 -16.36 10.03 -14.47
N ASP A 63 -16.96 11.09 -15.00
CA ASP A 63 -16.97 12.43 -14.38
C ASP A 63 -17.57 12.39 -12.96
N LYS A 64 -18.64 11.60 -12.72
CA LYS A 64 -19.24 11.44 -11.39
C LYS A 64 -18.30 10.75 -10.41
N LEU A 65 -17.66 9.66 -10.84
CA LEU A 65 -16.68 8.94 -10.02
C LEU A 65 -15.49 9.84 -9.69
N PHE A 66 -15.01 10.60 -10.67
CA PHE A 66 -13.91 11.56 -10.48
C PHE A 66 -14.28 12.66 -9.47
N LEU A 67 -15.44 13.30 -9.62
CA LEU A 67 -15.88 14.32 -8.66
C LEU A 67 -16.00 13.75 -7.24
N ARG A 68 -16.60 12.55 -7.08
CA ARG A 68 -16.67 11.86 -5.79
C ARG A 68 -15.27 11.64 -5.19
N HIS A 69 -14.30 11.21 -6.01
CA HIS A 69 -12.93 10.98 -5.56
C HIS A 69 -12.31 12.25 -4.97
N ILE A 70 -12.41 13.38 -5.67
CA ILE A 70 -11.90 14.68 -5.20
C ILE A 70 -12.58 15.09 -3.90
N MET A 71 -13.90 14.93 -3.80
CA MET A 71 -14.66 15.27 -2.59
C MET A 71 -14.25 14.43 -1.38
N CYS A 72 -14.03 13.12 -1.56
CA CYS A 72 -13.50 12.25 -0.50
C CYS A 72 -12.09 12.68 -0.08
N GLY A 73 -11.22 13.04 -1.05
CA GLY A 73 -9.86 13.53 -0.80
C GLY A 73 -9.84 14.81 0.02
N LEU A 74 -10.63 15.81 -0.37
CA LEU A 74 -10.78 17.08 0.35
C LEU A 74 -11.20 16.85 1.81
N ASN A 75 -12.23 16.02 2.02
CA ASN A 75 -12.71 15.68 3.35
C ASN A 75 -11.62 15.02 4.21
N ALA A 76 -10.92 14.01 3.67
CA ALA A 76 -9.88 13.30 4.41
C ALA A 76 -8.69 14.20 4.79
N GLN A 77 -8.24 15.06 3.87
CA GLN A 77 -7.14 15.99 4.14
C GLN A 77 -7.55 17.07 5.16
N ALA A 78 -8.78 17.57 5.11
CA ALA A 78 -9.30 18.53 6.09
C ALA A 78 -9.42 17.94 7.50
N VAL A 79 -10.01 16.74 7.62
CA VAL A 79 -10.12 16.02 8.91
C VAL A 79 -8.75 15.74 9.51
N PHE A 80 -7.80 15.30 8.68
CA PHE A 80 -6.43 15.08 9.13
C PHE A 80 -5.75 16.37 9.60
N ALA A 81 -5.86 17.44 8.81
CA ALA A 81 -5.28 18.73 9.13
C ALA A 81 -5.84 19.29 10.45
N ASP A 82 -7.16 19.18 10.66
CA ASP A 82 -7.79 19.56 11.93
C ASP A 82 -7.22 18.75 13.08
N TYR A 83 -7.19 17.42 12.99
CA TYR A 83 -6.74 16.58 14.09
C TYR A 83 -5.28 16.81 14.53
N PHE A 84 -4.37 17.02 13.58
CA PHE A 84 -2.93 17.14 13.87
C PHE A 84 -2.44 18.57 14.02
N SER A 85 -3.19 19.57 13.56
CA SER A 85 -2.75 20.97 13.56
C SER A 85 -3.68 21.93 14.30
N ASN A 86 -4.92 21.53 14.64
CA ASN A 86 -5.85 22.34 15.43
C ASN A 86 -5.83 21.89 16.91
N PRO A 87 -5.44 22.75 17.88
CA PRO A 87 -5.48 22.41 19.31
C PRO A 87 -6.90 22.17 19.85
N GLU A 88 -7.91 22.70 19.17
CA GLU A 88 -9.33 22.56 19.52
C GLU A 88 -10.04 21.57 18.59
N THR A 89 -9.28 20.62 18.02
CA THR A 89 -9.84 19.59 17.14
C THR A 89 -11.09 18.96 17.77
N LYS A 90 -12.14 18.84 16.96
CA LYS A 90 -13.39 18.18 17.35
C LYS A 90 -13.37 16.68 17.04
N TYR A 91 -12.37 16.22 16.27
CA TYR A 91 -12.29 14.86 15.82
C TYR A 91 -11.52 13.98 16.81
N THR A 92 -12.01 12.76 16.98
CA THR A 92 -11.30 11.66 17.63
C THR A 92 -10.37 10.95 16.65
N ILE A 93 -9.37 10.22 17.15
CA ILE A 93 -8.49 9.43 16.26
C ILE A 93 -9.27 8.38 15.45
N GLN A 94 -10.37 7.86 16.02
CA GLN A 94 -11.22 6.89 15.35
C GLN A 94 -11.93 7.50 14.13
N GLU A 95 -12.40 8.75 14.23
CA GLU A 95 -13.03 9.46 13.10
C GLU A 95 -12.02 9.78 12.00
N VAL A 96 -10.78 10.14 12.37
CA VAL A 96 -9.69 10.36 11.41
C VAL A 96 -9.39 9.08 10.64
N ILE A 97 -9.21 7.95 11.34
CA ILE A 97 -8.96 6.64 10.73
C ILE A 97 -10.11 6.23 9.81
N ALA A 98 -11.35 6.38 10.26
CA ALA A 98 -12.52 6.02 9.47
C ALA A 98 -12.63 6.84 8.19
N THR A 99 -12.30 8.13 8.25
CA THR A 99 -12.33 9.02 7.08
C THR A 99 -11.24 8.64 6.06
N MET A 100 -10.03 8.33 6.52
CA MET A 100 -8.91 8.04 5.63
C MET A 100 -8.91 6.61 5.06
N HIS A 101 -9.31 5.63 5.85
CA HIS A 101 -9.13 4.21 5.53
C HIS A 101 -10.44 3.42 5.47
N GLY A 102 -11.55 4.04 5.85
CA GLY A 102 -12.87 3.45 5.83
C GLY A 102 -13.39 3.01 7.19
N PRO A 103 -14.73 2.96 7.34
CA PRO A 103 -15.39 2.59 8.58
C PRO A 103 -15.04 1.14 8.94
N GLY A 104 -14.71 0.92 10.21
CA GLY A 104 -14.36 -0.41 10.72
C GLY A 104 -12.88 -0.80 10.59
N THR A 105 -12.01 0.04 10.00
CA THR A 105 -10.56 -0.21 9.94
C THR A 105 -9.96 -0.47 11.33
N LEU A 106 -10.30 0.36 12.33
CA LEU A 106 -9.85 0.18 13.70
C LEU A 106 -10.35 -1.16 14.29
N ASN A 107 -11.61 -1.50 14.09
CA ASN A 107 -12.20 -2.75 14.55
C ASN A 107 -11.53 -3.97 13.89
N LEU A 108 -11.20 -3.88 12.61
CA LEU A 108 -10.49 -4.92 11.87
C LEU A 108 -9.08 -5.13 12.44
N MET A 109 -8.33 -4.05 12.67
CA MET A 109 -7.00 -4.13 13.31
C MET A 109 -7.10 -4.78 14.70
N GLU A 110 -8.02 -4.33 15.55
CA GLU A 110 -8.21 -4.90 16.89
C GLU A 110 -8.59 -6.38 16.84
N LYS A 111 -9.49 -6.77 15.92
CA LYS A 111 -9.87 -8.16 15.70
C LYS A 111 -8.67 -9.01 15.28
N ASN A 112 -7.81 -8.50 14.40
CA ASN A 112 -6.61 -9.19 13.94
C ASN A 112 -5.63 -9.43 15.09
N ILE A 113 -5.44 -8.44 15.96
CA ILE A 113 -4.56 -8.57 17.14
C ILE A 113 -5.14 -9.55 18.15
N LYS A 114 -6.42 -9.44 18.49
CA LYS A 114 -7.08 -10.35 19.45
C LYS A 114 -7.02 -11.81 18.98
N ARG A 115 -7.12 -12.05 17.67
CA ARG A 115 -7.09 -13.40 17.07
C ARG A 115 -5.68 -13.90 16.76
N MET A 116 -4.67 -13.08 16.91
CA MET A 116 -3.32 -13.46 16.54
C MET A 116 -2.82 -14.61 17.44
N PRO A 117 -2.31 -15.71 16.88
CA PRO A 117 -1.80 -16.82 17.68
C PRO A 117 -0.39 -16.47 18.19
N PHE A 118 -0.29 -15.70 19.28
CA PHE A 118 0.97 -15.15 19.80
C PHE A 118 2.06 -16.19 20.03
N ARG A 119 1.70 -17.33 20.64
CA ARG A 119 2.63 -18.43 20.84
C ARG A 119 3.21 -18.93 19.50
N LYS A 120 2.34 -19.13 18.50
CA LYS A 120 2.76 -19.54 17.16
C LYS A 120 3.66 -18.48 16.51
N GLN A 121 3.39 -17.19 16.71
CA GLN A 121 4.26 -16.13 16.18
C GLN A 121 5.63 -16.12 16.83
N TRP A 122 5.70 -16.27 18.15
CA TRP A 122 6.98 -16.41 18.84
C TRP A 122 7.76 -17.64 18.36
N GLU A 123 7.08 -18.79 18.22
CA GLU A 123 7.68 -20.02 17.68
C GLU A 123 8.20 -19.82 16.24
N ARG A 124 7.48 -19.06 15.40
CA ARG A 124 7.92 -18.70 14.05
C ARG A 124 9.18 -17.83 14.05
N ILE A 125 9.27 -16.83 14.93
CA ILE A 125 10.46 -15.98 15.08
C ILE A 125 11.67 -16.82 15.51
N GLN A 126 11.50 -17.70 16.50
CA GLN A 126 12.58 -18.60 16.93
C GLN A 126 13.03 -19.53 15.80
N LEU A 127 12.08 -20.11 15.07
CA LEU A 127 12.38 -20.96 13.92
C LEU A 127 13.09 -20.17 12.81
N LEU A 128 12.68 -18.93 12.55
CA LEU A 128 13.32 -18.06 11.57
C LEU A 128 14.80 -17.84 11.93
N ASN A 129 15.10 -17.55 13.20
CA ASN A 129 16.48 -17.42 13.67
C ASN A 129 17.29 -18.71 13.47
N PHE A 130 16.66 -19.87 13.69
CA PHE A 130 17.30 -21.19 13.46
C PHE A 130 17.52 -21.53 11.98
N LEU A 131 16.67 -21.04 11.07
CA LEU A 131 16.81 -21.30 9.63
C LEU A 131 17.86 -20.41 8.96
N ARG A 132 18.36 -19.36 9.64
CA ARG A 132 19.27 -18.35 9.09
C ARG A 132 20.77 -18.42 9.47
N PRO A 133 21.34 -19.46 10.13
CA PRO A 133 22.72 -19.41 10.62
C PRO A 133 23.80 -19.44 9.51
N ARG A 134 23.42 -19.76 8.25
CA ARG A 134 24.34 -19.77 7.09
C ARG A 134 24.32 -18.47 6.29
N PHE A 135 23.48 -17.50 6.68
CA PHE A 135 23.40 -16.23 5.99
C PHE A 135 24.58 -15.37 6.39
N VAL A 136 25.32 -14.91 5.39
CA VAL A 136 26.38 -13.94 5.58
C VAL A 136 25.85 -12.56 5.24
N ARG A 137 26.52 -11.52 5.74
CA ARG A 137 26.17 -10.15 5.37
C ARG A 137 26.27 -9.98 3.86
N ASN A 138 25.27 -9.32 3.29
CA ASN A 138 25.13 -9.05 1.86
C ASN A 138 25.56 -7.62 1.47
N ASP A 139 26.24 -6.93 2.38
CA ASP A 139 26.86 -5.62 2.20
C ASP A 139 28.32 -5.70 1.69
N THR A 140 28.86 -6.90 1.46
CA THR A 140 30.22 -7.08 0.95
C THR A 140 30.32 -6.76 -0.56
N PRO A 141 31.47 -6.26 -1.06
CA PRO A 141 31.68 -6.05 -2.49
C PRO A 141 31.48 -7.32 -3.32
N GLU A 142 31.87 -8.48 -2.80
CA GLU A 142 31.67 -9.79 -3.44
C GLU A 142 30.17 -10.12 -3.60
N ALA A 143 29.39 -9.99 -2.51
CA ALA A 143 27.96 -10.24 -2.57
C ALA A 143 27.24 -9.28 -3.52
N ARG A 144 27.61 -7.98 -3.50
CA ARG A 144 27.04 -6.99 -4.43
C ARG A 144 27.34 -7.34 -5.89
N SER A 145 28.58 -7.69 -6.22
CA SER A 145 28.95 -8.13 -7.57
C SER A 145 28.16 -9.35 -8.03
N MET A 146 27.89 -10.30 -7.11
CA MET A 146 27.06 -11.47 -7.41
C MET A 146 25.58 -11.10 -7.65
N ILE A 147 25.02 -10.20 -6.84
CA ILE A 147 23.63 -9.73 -7.01
C ILE A 147 23.51 -8.99 -8.35
N GLU A 148 24.43 -8.08 -8.66
CA GLU A 148 24.44 -7.31 -9.90
C GLU A 148 24.45 -8.20 -11.15
N LYS A 149 25.22 -9.31 -11.12
CA LYS A 149 25.20 -10.32 -12.21
C LYS A 149 23.84 -11.01 -12.37
N MET A 150 23.03 -11.09 -11.32
CA MET A 150 21.70 -11.70 -11.37
C MET A 150 20.60 -10.74 -11.84
N ILE A 151 20.81 -9.42 -11.70
CA ILE A 151 19.80 -8.40 -12.02
C ILE A 151 19.18 -8.58 -13.41
N PRO A 152 19.94 -8.80 -14.52
CA PRO A 152 19.35 -8.94 -15.84
C PRO A 152 18.36 -10.11 -15.94
N LYS A 153 18.70 -11.27 -15.34
CA LYS A 153 17.83 -12.45 -15.31
C LYS A 153 16.62 -12.20 -14.42
N PHE A 154 16.82 -11.60 -13.25
CA PHE A 154 15.76 -11.24 -12.31
C PHE A 154 14.76 -10.26 -12.95
N LYS A 155 15.23 -9.18 -13.56
CA LYS A 155 14.43 -8.17 -14.26
C LYS A 155 13.59 -8.81 -15.37
N LYS A 156 14.19 -9.68 -16.19
CA LYS A 156 13.46 -10.41 -17.23
C LYS A 156 12.33 -11.28 -16.65
N ASN A 157 12.59 -11.96 -15.54
CA ASN A 157 11.61 -12.84 -14.91
C ASN A 157 10.44 -12.06 -14.30
N ILE A 158 10.70 -10.95 -13.59
CA ILE A 158 9.63 -10.15 -12.97
C ILE A 158 8.79 -9.43 -14.03
N LEU A 159 9.40 -8.93 -15.11
CA LEU A 159 8.67 -8.37 -16.25
C LEU A 159 7.77 -9.42 -16.90
N LYS A 160 8.31 -10.62 -17.14
CA LYS A 160 7.54 -11.72 -17.71
C LYS A 160 6.33 -12.06 -16.82
N LEU A 161 6.57 -12.23 -15.52
CA LEU A 161 5.52 -12.51 -14.54
C LEU A 161 4.43 -11.43 -14.56
N GLY A 162 4.83 -10.16 -14.54
CA GLY A 162 3.92 -9.04 -14.55
C GLY A 162 3.08 -8.94 -15.83
N VAL A 163 3.69 -9.14 -17.00
CA VAL A 163 3.00 -9.08 -18.30
C VAL A 163 2.03 -10.25 -18.46
N GLU A 164 2.44 -11.48 -18.13
CA GLU A 164 1.61 -12.68 -18.27
C GLU A 164 0.34 -12.62 -17.40
N ASN A 165 0.44 -12.01 -16.21
CA ASN A 165 -0.68 -11.88 -15.29
C ASN A 165 -1.48 -10.57 -15.45
N GLY A 166 -1.08 -9.68 -16.37
CA GLY A 166 -1.73 -8.38 -16.56
C GLY A 166 -1.51 -7.40 -15.40
N PHE A 167 -0.42 -7.54 -14.64
CA PHE A 167 -0.05 -6.60 -13.57
C PHE A 167 0.68 -5.37 -14.09
N ILE A 168 1.24 -5.44 -15.29
CA ILE A 168 1.90 -4.32 -15.99
C ILE A 168 1.56 -4.37 -17.48
N PRO A 169 1.66 -3.24 -18.22
CA PRO A 169 1.44 -3.22 -19.67
C PRO A 169 2.41 -4.11 -20.45
N LYS A 170 1.96 -4.65 -21.60
CA LYS A 170 2.77 -5.57 -22.45
C LYS A 170 4.11 -4.99 -22.93
N LYS A 171 4.19 -3.67 -23.13
CA LYS A 171 5.39 -2.96 -23.62
C LYS A 171 6.05 -2.13 -22.50
N TYR A 172 5.97 -2.60 -21.27
CA TYR A 172 6.55 -1.92 -20.12
C TYR A 172 8.01 -2.32 -19.89
N ASP A 173 8.83 -1.34 -19.50
CA ASP A 173 10.17 -1.55 -18.97
C ASP A 173 10.44 -0.55 -17.83
N PHE A 174 11.43 -0.83 -16.98
CA PHE A 174 11.78 0.00 -15.82
C PHE A 174 13.28 -0.04 -15.53
N GLU A 175 13.78 0.95 -14.80
CA GLU A 175 15.15 0.92 -14.28
C GLU A 175 15.20 0.12 -12.97
N LEU A 176 16.12 -0.84 -12.83
CA LEU A 176 16.36 -1.54 -11.57
C LEU A 176 17.70 -1.08 -10.99
N VAL A 177 17.67 -0.58 -9.76
CA VAL A 177 18.89 -0.23 -9.02
C VAL A 177 18.93 -0.97 -7.68
N LEU A 178 20.14 -1.32 -7.23
CA LEU A 178 20.37 -1.78 -5.87
C LEU A 178 20.68 -0.59 -4.98
N LEU A 179 19.94 -0.47 -3.88
CA LEU A 179 20.21 0.53 -2.87
C LEU A 179 21.63 0.37 -2.29
N PRO A 180 22.25 1.48 -1.86
CA PRO A 180 23.50 1.41 -1.11
C PRO A 180 23.29 0.60 0.18
N PRO A 181 24.33 -0.10 0.67
CA PRO A 181 24.20 -0.99 1.83
C PRO A 181 24.20 -0.24 3.17
N TYR A 182 24.12 1.10 3.14
CA TYR A 182 24.10 1.98 4.30
C TYR A 182 23.03 3.05 4.07
N GLY A 183 22.12 3.24 5.03
CA GLY A 183 21.06 4.26 4.98
C GLY A 183 19.64 3.69 5.10
N GLU A 184 18.67 4.35 4.49
CA GLU A 184 17.29 3.86 4.40
C GLU A 184 17.24 2.72 3.38
N GLU A 185 17.19 1.48 3.88
CA GLU A 185 17.34 0.25 3.08
C GLU A 185 16.00 -0.38 2.69
N ARG A 186 14.88 0.36 2.74
CA ARG A 186 13.58 -0.17 2.32
C ARG A 186 13.49 -0.12 0.79
N SER A 187 13.17 -1.26 0.18
CA SER A 187 12.85 -1.31 -1.24
C SER A 187 11.67 -0.39 -1.54
N ASN A 188 11.68 0.23 -2.72
CA ASN A 188 10.67 1.20 -3.11
C ASN A 188 10.57 1.29 -4.64
N PHE A 189 9.37 1.54 -5.16
CA PHE A 189 9.19 1.98 -6.54
C PHE A 189 9.10 3.52 -6.63
N ARG A 190 10.11 4.13 -7.27
CA ARG A 190 10.12 5.57 -7.59
C ARG A 190 9.31 5.80 -8.86
N ALA A 191 8.04 6.17 -8.70
CA ALA A 191 7.12 6.37 -9.82
C ALA A 191 7.60 7.42 -10.83
N GLU A 192 8.19 8.53 -10.37
CA GLU A 192 8.65 9.64 -11.21
C GLU A 192 9.83 9.26 -12.11
N LEU A 193 10.67 8.32 -11.63
CA LEU A 193 11.83 7.83 -12.35
C LEU A 193 11.55 6.53 -13.11
N ASN A 194 10.35 5.96 -12.93
CA ASN A 194 10.02 4.61 -13.36
C ASN A 194 11.11 3.59 -12.96
N ARG A 195 11.50 3.64 -11.68
CA ARG A 195 12.65 2.92 -11.13
C ARG A 195 12.26 2.08 -9.92
N LEU A 196 12.62 0.80 -9.96
CA LEU A 196 12.59 -0.09 -8.80
C LEU A 196 13.92 0.00 -8.07
N GLU A 197 13.88 0.44 -6.83
CA GLU A 197 15.01 0.45 -5.91
C GLU A 197 14.88 -0.75 -4.98
N LEU A 198 15.77 -1.75 -5.11
CA LEU A 198 15.77 -2.92 -4.24
C LEU A 198 16.85 -2.83 -3.18
N SER A 199 16.49 -3.18 -1.95
CA SER A 199 17.43 -3.37 -0.88
C SER A 199 18.41 -4.49 -1.20
N SER A 200 19.69 -4.30 -0.87
CA SER A 200 20.62 -5.43 -0.88
C SER A 200 20.18 -6.52 0.10
N LYS A 201 19.39 -6.16 1.15
CA LYS A 201 18.85 -7.09 2.14
C LYS A 201 17.82 -8.07 1.59
N SER A 202 17.18 -7.76 0.46
CA SER A 202 16.24 -8.63 -0.25
C SER A 202 16.93 -9.79 -0.96
N PHE A 203 18.26 -9.73 -1.09
CA PHE A 203 19.09 -10.79 -1.66
C PHE A 203 19.90 -11.45 -0.56
N LEU A 204 19.48 -12.63 -0.14
CA LEU A 204 20.15 -13.33 0.95
C LEU A 204 21.43 -14.00 0.44
N CYS A 205 22.58 -13.63 1.00
CA CYS A 205 23.85 -14.26 0.66
C CYS A 205 24.07 -15.48 1.57
N ILE A 206 24.25 -16.65 0.96
CA ILE A 206 24.40 -17.92 1.66
C ILE A 206 25.82 -18.41 1.46
N ARG A 207 26.49 -18.74 2.57
CA ARG A 207 27.77 -19.45 2.54
C ARG A 207 27.52 -20.94 2.68
N ASP A 208 27.61 -21.65 1.56
CA ASP A 208 27.77 -23.09 1.57
C ASP A 208 29.26 -23.43 1.82
N PRO A 209 29.61 -24.61 2.37
CA PRO A 209 30.96 -24.91 2.88
C PRO A 209 32.13 -24.61 1.93
N ALA A 210 31.89 -24.53 0.61
CA ALA A 210 32.91 -24.22 -0.40
C ALA A 210 32.55 -23.05 -1.34
N LYS A 211 31.37 -22.41 -1.22
CA LYS A 211 30.93 -21.37 -2.18
C LYS A 211 29.93 -20.39 -1.58
N TYR A 212 29.95 -19.15 -2.06
CA TYR A 212 28.88 -18.19 -1.86
C TYR A 212 27.82 -18.36 -2.95
N ARG A 213 26.56 -18.10 -2.62
CA ARG A 213 25.46 -17.93 -3.58
C ARG A 213 24.45 -16.91 -3.08
N ILE A 214 23.68 -16.36 -4.01
CA ILE A 214 22.61 -15.41 -3.72
C ILE A 214 21.26 -16.11 -3.85
N GLN A 215 20.41 -15.90 -2.85
CA GLN A 215 19.04 -16.39 -2.79
C GLN A 215 18.07 -15.21 -2.99
N PRO A 216 17.41 -15.09 -4.15
CA PRO A 216 16.66 -13.88 -4.54
C PRO A 216 15.18 -13.89 -4.11
N ALA A 217 14.73 -14.87 -3.33
CA ALA A 217 13.30 -15.04 -3.07
C ALA A 217 12.63 -13.82 -2.40
N LEU A 218 13.30 -13.16 -1.43
CA LEU A 218 12.76 -11.92 -0.84
C LEU A 218 12.71 -10.78 -1.87
N ALA A 219 13.67 -10.68 -2.77
CA ALA A 219 13.64 -9.70 -3.86
C ALA A 219 12.44 -9.91 -4.80
N TYR A 220 12.01 -11.16 -5.07
CA TYR A 220 10.78 -11.41 -5.84
C TYR A 220 9.52 -10.96 -5.08
N LEU A 221 9.48 -11.19 -3.77
CA LEU A 221 8.37 -10.74 -2.93
C LEU A 221 8.26 -9.21 -2.96
N GLU A 222 9.37 -8.52 -2.68
CA GLU A 222 9.41 -7.06 -2.65
C GLU A 222 9.18 -6.45 -4.04
N ALA A 223 9.74 -7.03 -5.10
CA ALA A 223 9.43 -6.56 -6.46
C ALA A 223 7.96 -6.82 -6.84
N SER A 224 7.30 -7.82 -6.28
CA SER A 224 5.87 -8.01 -6.50
C SER A 224 5.05 -6.91 -5.83
N HIS A 225 5.41 -6.50 -4.61
CA HIS A 225 4.78 -5.36 -3.93
C HIS A 225 5.08 -4.03 -4.64
N GLU A 226 6.37 -3.72 -4.80
CA GLU A 226 6.84 -2.43 -5.30
C GLU A 226 6.62 -2.26 -6.80
N LEU A 227 7.06 -3.21 -7.63
CA LEU A 227 6.95 -3.06 -9.08
C LEU A 227 5.58 -3.51 -9.59
N LEU A 228 5.15 -4.72 -9.27
CA LEU A 228 3.90 -5.26 -9.83
C LEU A 228 2.66 -4.62 -9.17
N GLY A 229 2.78 -4.25 -7.89
CA GLY A 229 1.80 -3.43 -7.18
C GLY A 229 1.90 -1.97 -7.58
N HIS A 230 2.81 -1.21 -6.95
CA HIS A 230 2.90 0.24 -7.15
C HIS A 230 3.29 0.63 -8.58
N GLY A 231 4.27 -0.03 -9.19
CA GLY A 231 4.66 0.24 -10.57
C GLY A 231 3.56 -0.05 -11.59
N GLY A 232 2.90 -1.19 -11.47
CA GLY A 232 1.70 -1.53 -12.25
C GLY A 232 0.59 -0.50 -12.08
N HIS A 233 0.30 -0.13 -10.83
CA HIS A 233 -0.69 0.88 -10.49
C HIS A 233 -0.38 2.22 -11.15
N MET A 234 0.87 2.66 -11.10
CA MET A 234 1.30 3.89 -11.78
C MET A 234 1.10 3.80 -13.30
N GLN A 235 1.57 2.74 -13.93
CA GLN A 235 1.56 2.63 -15.39
C GLN A 235 0.15 2.58 -15.97
N PHE A 236 -0.76 1.83 -15.34
CA PHE A 236 -2.15 1.81 -15.77
C PHE A 236 -2.90 3.11 -15.42
N SER A 237 -2.37 3.91 -14.49
CA SER A 237 -2.96 5.20 -14.11
C SER A 237 -2.59 6.35 -15.05
N LEU A 238 -1.56 6.22 -15.90
CA LEU A 238 -1.09 7.31 -16.78
C LEU A 238 -2.15 7.86 -17.76
N GLN A 239 -3.17 7.07 -18.06
CA GLN A 239 -4.29 7.43 -18.93
C GLN A 239 -5.41 8.23 -18.23
N PHE A 240 -5.32 8.44 -16.91
CA PHE A 240 -6.31 9.15 -16.09
C PHE A 240 -5.86 10.60 -15.82
N PRO A 241 -6.74 11.46 -15.26
CA PRO A 241 -6.33 12.75 -14.71
C PRO A 241 -5.22 12.63 -13.67
N SER A 242 -4.35 13.64 -13.58
CA SER A 242 -3.11 13.59 -12.79
C SER A 242 -3.31 13.31 -11.30
N THR A 243 -4.46 13.64 -10.71
CA THR A 243 -4.75 13.35 -9.29
C THR A 243 -4.98 11.86 -9.02
N LEU A 244 -5.24 11.07 -10.06
CA LEU A 244 -5.36 9.61 -9.98
C LEU A 244 -4.04 8.89 -10.31
N HIS A 245 -2.94 9.61 -10.54
CA HIS A 245 -1.63 8.99 -10.75
C HIS A 245 -0.99 8.66 -9.40
N LEU A 246 -0.19 7.59 -9.35
CA LEU A 246 0.56 7.25 -8.15
C LEU A 246 1.79 8.16 -7.96
N GLY A 247 2.49 8.51 -9.04
CA GLY A 247 3.58 9.49 -9.04
C GLY A 247 3.07 10.93 -9.02
N SER A 248 3.93 11.89 -8.66
CA SER A 248 3.64 13.34 -8.65
C SER A 248 2.75 13.89 -7.52
N PHE A 249 2.95 13.45 -6.26
CA PHE A 249 2.19 13.88 -5.06
C PHE A 249 0.84 13.18 -4.82
N GLY A 250 0.35 12.35 -5.74
CA GLY A 250 -0.86 11.53 -5.54
C GLY A 250 -0.79 10.61 -4.31
N VAL A 251 0.41 10.22 -3.88
CA VAL A 251 0.67 9.47 -2.62
C VAL A 251 0.20 10.21 -1.36
N TYR A 252 0.10 11.54 -1.40
CA TYR A 252 -0.34 12.37 -0.28
C TYR A 252 -1.85 12.59 -0.26
N HIS A 253 -2.60 12.04 -1.22
CA HIS A 253 -4.05 11.95 -1.12
C HIS A 253 -4.43 10.91 -0.06
N MET A 254 -4.72 11.37 1.15
CA MET A 254 -4.90 10.51 2.33
C MET A 254 -5.95 9.40 2.18
N ALA A 255 -7.03 9.65 1.43
CA ALA A 255 -8.09 8.66 1.20
C ALA A 255 -7.81 7.61 0.11
N ASN A 256 -6.67 7.65 -0.59
CA ASN A 256 -6.32 6.63 -1.61
C ASN A 256 -5.26 5.62 -1.13
N LYS A 257 -4.56 5.92 -0.02
CA LYS A 257 -3.44 5.10 0.45
C LYS A 257 -3.80 3.63 0.64
N CYS A 258 -4.98 3.33 1.18
CA CYS A 258 -5.38 1.94 1.36
C CYS A 258 -5.64 1.22 0.02
N VAL A 259 -6.10 1.91 -1.02
CA VAL A 259 -6.21 1.31 -2.36
C VAL A 259 -4.82 0.97 -2.89
N THR A 260 -3.90 1.93 -2.83
CA THR A 260 -2.52 1.76 -3.30
C THR A 260 -1.80 0.61 -2.60
N GLU A 261 -1.82 0.57 -1.27
CA GLU A 261 -1.17 -0.49 -0.50
C GLU A 261 -1.93 -1.83 -0.62
N GLY A 262 -3.26 -1.79 -0.70
CA GLY A 262 -4.08 -2.99 -0.90
C GLY A 262 -3.79 -3.71 -2.22
N VAL A 263 -3.64 -2.95 -3.31
CA VAL A 263 -3.26 -3.51 -4.61
C VAL A 263 -1.86 -4.13 -4.53
N ALA A 264 -0.91 -3.45 -3.88
CA ALA A 264 0.44 -3.97 -3.72
C ALA A 264 0.50 -5.24 -2.84
N MET A 265 -0.26 -5.28 -1.75
CA MET A 265 -0.41 -6.47 -0.90
C MET A 265 -1.05 -7.65 -1.65
N ASP A 266 -2.04 -7.38 -2.52
CA ASP A 266 -2.59 -8.41 -3.40
C ASP A 266 -1.50 -8.99 -4.30
N ARG A 267 -0.66 -8.15 -4.92
CA ARG A 267 0.46 -8.61 -5.77
C ARG A 267 1.55 -9.32 -4.98
N GLU A 268 1.80 -8.94 -3.74
CA GLU A 268 2.71 -9.63 -2.86
C GLU A 268 2.29 -11.10 -2.66
N LYS A 269 0.99 -11.37 -2.46
CA LYS A 269 0.46 -12.74 -2.34
C LYS A 269 0.75 -13.58 -3.59
N TRP A 270 0.63 -12.99 -4.78
CA TRP A 270 1.04 -13.64 -6.04
C TRP A 270 2.55 -13.90 -6.10
N GLY A 271 3.37 -12.97 -5.59
CA GLY A 271 4.81 -13.15 -5.44
C GLY A 271 5.16 -14.37 -4.58
N ILE A 272 4.43 -14.61 -3.48
CA ILE A 272 4.59 -15.81 -2.64
C ILE A 272 4.28 -17.08 -3.43
N GLU A 273 3.16 -17.12 -4.15
CA GLU A 273 2.78 -18.29 -4.95
C GLU A 273 3.79 -18.55 -6.07
N TYR A 274 4.26 -17.52 -6.76
CA TYR A 274 5.32 -17.64 -7.76
C TYR A 274 6.59 -18.28 -7.19
N ILE A 275 7.03 -17.84 -6.01
CA ILE A 275 8.22 -18.39 -5.34
C ILE A 275 8.02 -19.87 -4.99
N LYS A 276 6.82 -20.26 -4.52
CA LYS A 276 6.49 -21.66 -4.22
C LYS A 276 6.52 -22.53 -5.48
N GLU A 277 5.87 -22.09 -6.55
CA GLU A 277 5.76 -22.82 -7.82
C GLU A 277 7.09 -22.93 -8.57
N ASN A 278 7.99 -21.96 -8.38
CA ASN A 278 9.26 -21.89 -9.08
C ASN A 278 10.46 -22.15 -8.17
N LYS A 279 10.25 -22.78 -7.00
CA LYS A 279 11.29 -23.07 -6.00
C LYS A 279 12.58 -23.63 -6.63
N ASP A 280 12.45 -24.64 -7.49
CA ASP A 280 13.59 -25.33 -8.10
C ASP A 280 14.32 -24.44 -9.11
N LYS A 281 13.59 -23.65 -9.91
CA LYS A 281 14.19 -22.68 -10.86
C LYS A 281 14.91 -21.53 -10.15
N LEU A 282 14.46 -21.22 -8.93
CA LEU A 282 15.07 -20.23 -8.04
C LEU A 282 16.18 -20.84 -7.16
N GLU A 283 16.46 -22.14 -7.31
CA GLU A 283 17.50 -22.88 -6.58
C GLU A 283 17.33 -22.79 -5.05
N LEU A 284 16.08 -22.81 -4.56
CA LEU A 284 15.78 -22.71 -3.13
C LEU A 284 15.66 -24.09 -2.48
N SER A 285 16.30 -24.27 -1.32
CA SER A 285 15.99 -25.42 -0.45
C SER A 285 14.61 -25.29 0.19
N ASP A 286 14.05 -26.39 0.74
CA ASP A 286 12.80 -26.31 1.53
C ASP A 286 12.93 -25.39 2.75
N ALA A 287 14.11 -25.39 3.38
CA ALA A 287 14.41 -24.53 4.51
C ALA A 287 14.42 -23.04 4.12
N GLU A 288 14.97 -22.71 2.96
CA GLU A 288 14.98 -21.34 2.41
C GLU A 288 13.57 -20.87 2.07
N LEU A 289 12.81 -21.69 1.34
CA LEU A 289 11.41 -21.37 1.02
C LEU A 289 10.60 -21.15 2.29
N LYS A 290 10.75 -22.04 3.28
CA LYS A 290 10.10 -21.91 4.58
C LYS A 290 10.52 -20.64 5.31
N SER A 291 11.81 -20.27 5.29
CA SER A 291 12.29 -19.04 5.90
C SER A 291 11.67 -17.80 5.27
N VAL A 292 11.49 -17.76 3.96
CA VAL A 292 10.91 -16.63 3.23
C VAL A 292 9.43 -16.47 3.59
N ILE A 293 8.67 -17.57 3.56
CA ILE A 293 7.25 -17.58 3.91
C ILE A 293 7.06 -17.14 5.37
N LEU A 294 7.84 -17.71 6.30
CA LEU A 294 7.78 -17.36 7.71
C LEU A 294 8.12 -15.87 7.96
N ASN A 295 9.14 -15.35 7.26
CA ASN A 295 9.48 -13.94 7.36
C ASN A 295 8.31 -13.04 6.96
N ASN A 296 7.59 -13.40 5.89
CA ASN A 296 6.44 -12.62 5.47
C ASN A 296 5.26 -12.72 6.45
N GLU A 297 4.98 -13.92 6.98
CA GLU A 297 3.93 -14.13 7.98
C GLU A 297 4.18 -13.36 9.29
N VAL A 298 5.45 -13.18 9.66
CA VAL A 298 5.86 -12.37 10.82
C VAL A 298 5.64 -10.89 10.52
N ARG A 299 6.17 -10.38 9.40
CA ARG A 299 6.02 -8.98 8.98
C ARG A 299 4.54 -8.56 8.88
N ASN A 300 3.71 -9.38 8.24
CA ASN A 300 2.28 -9.08 8.07
C ASN A 300 1.51 -9.03 9.40
N ALA A 301 1.98 -9.74 10.42
CA ALA A 301 1.41 -9.64 11.76
C ALA A 301 1.84 -8.37 12.49
N GLU A 302 3.08 -7.95 12.32
CA GLU A 302 3.62 -6.71 12.89
C GLU A 302 2.91 -5.45 12.37
N LEU A 303 2.42 -5.48 11.11
CA LEU A 303 1.63 -4.40 10.50
C LEU A 303 0.39 -4.00 11.32
N ALA A 304 -0.20 -4.91 12.11
CA ALA A 304 -1.33 -4.57 13.00
C ALA A 304 -0.88 -4.16 14.41
N ILE A 305 0.17 -4.78 14.92
CA ILE A 305 0.62 -4.62 16.31
C ILE A 305 1.09 -3.19 16.58
N TYR A 306 2.03 -2.69 15.77
CA TYR A 306 2.65 -1.38 16.05
C TYR A 306 1.68 -0.21 15.87
N PRO A 307 0.83 -0.18 14.82
CA PRO A 307 -0.17 0.88 14.71
C PRO A 307 -1.16 0.88 15.87
N HIS A 308 -1.61 -0.28 16.32
CA HIS A 308 -2.55 -0.38 17.43
C HIS A 308 -2.02 0.25 18.71
N TYR A 309 -0.81 -0.09 19.13
CA TYR A 309 -0.22 0.50 20.34
C TYR A 309 0.03 2.01 20.18
N SER A 310 0.41 2.45 18.98
CA SER A 310 0.57 3.89 18.68
C SER A 310 -0.74 4.65 18.83
N ILE A 311 -1.85 4.07 18.31
CA ILE A 311 -3.20 4.63 18.43
C ILE A 311 -3.66 4.65 19.89
N LEU A 312 -3.48 3.56 20.63
CA LEU A 312 -3.85 3.53 22.05
C LEU A 312 -3.08 4.57 22.86
N LYS A 313 -1.81 4.82 22.51
CA LYS A 313 -1.02 5.86 23.17
C LYS A 313 -1.52 7.27 22.83
N GLU A 314 -1.87 7.52 21.57
CA GLU A 314 -2.51 8.77 21.15
C GLU A 314 -3.81 9.03 21.93
N ARG A 315 -4.64 7.98 22.11
CA ARG A 315 -5.86 8.05 22.92
C ARG A 315 -5.57 8.37 24.38
N GLU A 316 -4.57 7.74 24.99
CA GLU A 316 -4.17 8.03 26.37
C GLU A 316 -3.68 9.48 26.56
N LEU A 317 -3.08 10.07 25.53
CA LEU A 317 -2.62 11.46 25.56
C LEU A 317 -3.76 12.47 25.39
N LYS A 318 -4.79 12.15 24.59
CA LYS A 318 -5.84 13.11 24.19
C LYS A 318 -7.21 12.88 24.83
N GLU A 319 -7.57 11.64 25.16
CA GLU A 319 -8.87 11.27 25.72
C GLU A 319 -8.82 11.29 27.25
N LYS A 320 -9.50 12.28 27.87
CA LYS A 320 -9.54 12.41 29.33
C LYS A 320 -10.09 11.13 29.99
N GLY A 321 -9.29 10.52 30.85
CA GLY A 321 -9.68 9.34 31.62
C GLY A 321 -9.54 8.01 30.86
N PHE A 322 -9.03 8.03 29.62
CA PHE A 322 -8.64 6.81 28.93
C PHE A 322 -7.38 6.22 29.59
N ASP A 323 -7.46 4.97 30.03
CA ASP A 323 -6.34 4.19 30.54
C ASP A 323 -6.09 3.03 29.59
N MET A 324 -4.95 3.07 28.90
CA MET A 324 -4.59 2.03 27.92
C MET A 324 -4.50 0.65 28.57
N GLN A 325 -3.99 0.55 29.81
CA GLN A 325 -3.80 -0.74 30.49
C GLN A 325 -5.14 -1.37 30.85
N LYS A 326 -6.04 -0.57 31.41
CA LYS A 326 -7.41 -0.97 31.71
C LYS A 326 -8.12 -1.42 30.44
N TYR A 327 -8.03 -0.63 29.37
CA TYR A 327 -8.62 -0.97 28.07
C TYR A 327 -8.08 -2.30 27.53
N LEU A 328 -6.76 -2.51 27.52
CA LEU A 328 -6.14 -3.75 27.04
C LEU A 328 -6.61 -4.97 27.85
N LYS A 329 -6.65 -4.84 29.19
CA LYS A 329 -7.07 -5.92 30.10
C LYS A 329 -8.54 -6.27 29.93
N GLU A 330 -9.42 -5.28 29.90
CA GLU A 330 -10.88 -5.47 29.77
C GLU A 330 -11.26 -6.04 28.40
N ASN A 331 -10.50 -5.72 27.35
CA ASN A 331 -10.78 -6.18 26.00
C ASN A 331 -10.01 -7.44 25.58
N GLY A 332 -9.32 -8.09 26.52
CA GLY A 332 -8.63 -9.36 26.30
C GLY A 332 -7.45 -9.27 25.32
N PHE A 333 -6.78 -8.13 25.27
CA PHE A 333 -5.59 -7.98 24.43
C PHE A 333 -4.36 -8.66 25.08
N PRO A 334 -3.43 -9.18 24.28
CA PRO A 334 -2.25 -9.89 24.76
C PRO A 334 -1.29 -8.96 25.50
N TYR A 335 -0.91 -9.37 26.71
CA TYR A 335 -0.10 -8.56 27.63
C TYR A 335 1.41 -8.54 27.29
N PHE A 336 1.90 -9.41 26.39
CA PHE A 336 3.33 -9.58 26.16
C PHE A 336 4.03 -8.36 25.53
N PHE A 337 3.34 -7.61 24.66
CA PHE A 337 3.88 -6.38 24.07
C PHE A 337 3.83 -5.18 25.04
N TRP A 338 3.03 -5.25 26.11
CA TRP A 338 2.90 -4.17 27.11
C TRP A 338 4.16 -3.97 27.95
N LYS A 339 4.96 -5.02 28.21
CA LYS A 339 6.20 -4.87 28.99
C LYS A 339 7.25 -4.01 28.26
N ASP A 340 7.21 -3.98 26.93
CA ASP A 340 8.08 -3.16 26.08
C ASP A 340 7.49 -1.77 25.75
N THR A 341 6.16 -1.57 25.81
CA THR A 341 5.53 -0.27 25.45
C THR A 341 5.70 0.85 26.49
N ARG A 342 6.38 0.59 27.61
CA ARG A 342 6.90 1.66 28.48
C ARG A 342 8.02 2.45 27.78
N TRP A 343 8.59 1.87 26.72
CA TRP A 343 9.44 2.53 25.75
C TRP A 343 8.59 2.83 24.51
N GLN A 344 8.83 4.00 23.93
CA GLN A 344 8.04 4.61 22.85
C GLN A 344 7.54 3.60 21.80
N PRO A 345 6.32 3.78 21.24
CA PRO A 345 5.91 2.95 20.11
C PRO A 345 6.98 3.01 19.03
N ALA A 346 7.29 1.85 18.41
CA ALA A 346 8.35 1.74 17.41
C ALA A 346 8.13 2.66 16.19
N ILE A 347 6.90 3.17 16.04
CA ILE A 347 6.47 4.12 15.02
C ILE A 347 5.68 5.25 15.67
N ASN A 348 5.68 6.44 15.06
CA ASN A 348 4.83 7.54 15.50
C ASN A 348 3.38 7.38 14.99
N ILE A 349 2.45 8.19 15.50
CA ILE A 349 1.03 8.11 15.12
C ILE A 349 0.77 8.38 13.62
N VAL A 350 1.56 9.26 13.00
CA VAL A 350 1.45 9.54 11.55
C VAL A 350 1.82 8.31 10.73
N GLN A 351 2.95 7.69 11.06
CA GLN A 351 3.37 6.44 10.46
C GLN A 351 2.38 5.32 10.75
N ALA A 352 1.83 5.22 11.97
CA ALA A 352 0.80 4.23 12.31
C ALA A 352 -0.44 4.33 11.40
N MET A 353 -0.90 5.55 11.06
CA MET A 353 -1.99 5.72 10.10
C MET A 353 -1.60 5.26 8.70
N PHE A 354 -0.36 5.49 8.26
CA PHE A 354 0.08 4.96 6.97
C PHE A 354 0.14 3.43 6.96
N GLU A 355 0.63 2.81 8.04
CA GLU A 355 0.69 1.35 8.16
C GLU A 355 -0.73 0.72 8.24
N LEU A 356 -1.74 1.43 8.77
CA LEU A 356 -3.14 1.00 8.71
C LEU A 356 -3.67 0.85 7.27
N ALA A 357 -3.10 1.57 6.31
CA ALA A 357 -3.51 1.48 4.91
C ALA A 357 -3.30 0.07 4.34
N TYR A 358 -2.28 -0.67 4.80
CA TYR A 358 -2.05 -2.05 4.40
C TYR A 358 -3.18 -2.98 4.85
N ILE A 359 -3.66 -2.82 6.10
CA ILE A 359 -4.71 -3.65 6.68
C ILE A 359 -6.06 -3.35 6.02
N ALA A 360 -6.41 -2.06 5.92
CA ALA A 360 -7.64 -1.63 5.29
C ALA A 360 -7.64 -1.98 3.79
N GLY A 361 -6.49 -1.79 3.13
CA GLY A 361 -6.30 -2.06 1.72
C GLY A 361 -6.47 -3.52 1.35
N ASP A 362 -5.87 -4.43 2.13
CA ASP A 362 -5.99 -5.86 1.86
C ASP A 362 -7.45 -6.34 1.91
N GLU A 363 -8.19 -5.90 2.92
CA GLU A 363 -9.61 -6.23 3.05
C GLU A 363 -10.45 -5.54 1.95
N LEU A 364 -10.13 -4.29 1.59
CA LEU A 364 -10.80 -3.57 0.52
C LEU A 364 -10.67 -4.30 -0.83
N VAL A 365 -9.45 -4.66 -1.22
CA VAL A 365 -9.22 -5.36 -2.50
C VAL A 365 -9.86 -6.73 -2.51
N LYS A 366 -9.80 -7.47 -1.39
CA LYS A 366 -10.51 -8.74 -1.23
C LYS A 366 -12.02 -8.57 -1.45
N ASN A 367 -12.65 -7.60 -0.79
CA ASN A 367 -14.08 -7.33 -0.94
C ASN A 367 -14.44 -6.90 -2.37
N VAL A 368 -13.57 -6.16 -3.05
CA VAL A 368 -13.76 -5.80 -4.47
C VAL A 368 -13.70 -7.04 -5.35
N ARG A 369 -12.75 -7.96 -5.14
CA ARG A 369 -12.69 -9.23 -5.88
C ARG A 369 -13.95 -10.07 -5.69
N GLU A 370 -14.44 -10.18 -4.45
CA GLU A 370 -15.71 -10.87 -4.15
C GLU A 370 -16.90 -10.21 -4.84
N ARG A 371 -16.93 -8.87 -4.89
CA ARG A 371 -17.97 -8.11 -5.62
C ARG A 371 -17.89 -8.36 -7.13
N ILE A 372 -16.69 -8.42 -7.71
CA ILE A 372 -16.51 -8.75 -9.13
C ILE A 372 -17.08 -10.14 -9.43
N GLU A 373 -16.72 -11.16 -8.65
CA GLU A 373 -17.24 -12.51 -8.84
C GLU A 373 -18.77 -12.56 -8.73
N LYS A 374 -19.35 -11.84 -7.76
CA LYS A 374 -20.79 -11.74 -7.59
C LYS A 374 -21.50 -11.04 -8.75
N GLU A 375 -20.93 -9.96 -9.29
CA GLU A 375 -21.56 -9.17 -10.36
C GLU A 375 -21.38 -9.80 -11.76
N PHE A 376 -20.26 -10.48 -12.02
CA PHE A 376 -19.92 -10.96 -13.36
C PHE A 376 -19.93 -12.49 -13.51
N GLY A 377 -19.86 -13.24 -12.41
CA GLY A 377 -19.82 -14.70 -12.39
C GLY A 377 -18.41 -15.28 -12.54
N ALA A 378 -18.21 -16.50 -12.03
CA ALA A 378 -16.90 -17.19 -12.00
C ALA A 378 -16.30 -17.43 -13.39
N GLU A 379 -17.13 -17.71 -14.40
CA GLU A 379 -16.67 -17.91 -15.79
C GLU A 379 -16.04 -16.64 -16.37
N PHE A 380 -16.69 -15.48 -16.15
CA PHE A 380 -16.14 -14.20 -16.59
C PHE A 380 -14.80 -13.93 -15.90
N VAL A 381 -14.71 -14.18 -14.59
CA VAL A 381 -13.48 -13.97 -13.81
C VAL A 381 -12.33 -14.83 -14.36
N ALA A 382 -12.59 -16.12 -14.61
CA ALA A 382 -11.59 -17.04 -15.12
C ALA A 382 -11.04 -16.62 -16.51
N LEU A 383 -11.91 -16.12 -17.39
CA LEU A 383 -11.53 -15.70 -18.74
C LEU A 383 -10.87 -14.30 -18.79
N ASN A 384 -11.15 -13.43 -17.81
CA ASN A 384 -10.79 -12.01 -17.84
C ASN A 384 -9.82 -11.59 -16.72
N GLN A 385 -9.06 -12.52 -16.15
CA GLN A 385 -8.17 -12.24 -15.03
C GLN A 385 -7.19 -11.08 -15.29
N ALA A 386 -6.65 -10.98 -16.50
CA ALA A 386 -5.76 -9.88 -16.89
C ALA A 386 -6.46 -8.52 -16.87
N HIS A 387 -7.69 -8.43 -17.40
CA HIS A 387 -8.48 -7.19 -17.37
C HIS A 387 -8.96 -6.82 -15.96
N ILE A 388 -9.24 -7.82 -15.11
CA ILE A 388 -9.51 -7.59 -13.69
C ILE A 388 -8.27 -7.01 -13.01
N ASN A 389 -7.10 -7.56 -13.28
CA ASN A 389 -5.86 -7.06 -12.69
C ASN A 389 -5.51 -5.64 -13.17
N GLU A 390 -5.74 -5.33 -14.44
CA GLU A 390 -5.65 -3.99 -15.01
C GLU A 390 -6.64 -3.02 -14.34
N ALA A 391 -7.92 -3.40 -14.18
CA ALA A 391 -8.94 -2.57 -13.55
C ALA A 391 -8.60 -2.25 -12.08
N LEU A 392 -8.15 -3.25 -11.32
CA LEU A 392 -7.73 -3.07 -9.92
C LEU A 392 -6.52 -2.14 -9.80
N ALA A 393 -5.62 -2.15 -10.79
CA ALA A 393 -4.43 -1.30 -10.82
C ALA A 393 -4.64 0.03 -11.55
N SER A 394 -5.88 0.40 -11.93
CA SER A 394 -6.14 1.63 -12.70
C SER A 394 -6.66 2.74 -11.80
N GLY A 395 -5.87 3.82 -11.67
CA GLY A 395 -6.21 5.03 -10.91
C GLY A 395 -6.05 4.87 -9.40
N CYS A 396 -5.44 5.86 -8.74
CA CYS A 396 -5.32 5.95 -7.29
C CYS A 396 -6.59 6.56 -6.67
N TRP A 397 -7.70 5.83 -6.81
CA TRP A 397 -9.02 6.24 -6.35
C TRP A 397 -9.11 6.35 -4.83
N ALA A 398 -10.03 7.20 -4.36
CA ALA A 398 -10.41 7.21 -2.96
C ALA A 398 -11.11 5.89 -2.61
N TRP A 399 -10.90 5.37 -1.40
CA TRP A 399 -11.39 4.06 -0.99
C TRP A 399 -12.91 3.89 -1.12
N GLU A 400 -13.69 4.97 -0.94
CA GLU A 400 -15.15 4.99 -1.11
C GLU A 400 -15.60 4.82 -2.57
N VAL A 401 -14.75 5.24 -3.51
CA VAL A 401 -15.07 5.30 -4.94
C VAL A 401 -14.49 4.11 -5.68
N TYR A 402 -13.36 3.58 -5.19
CA TYR A 402 -12.60 2.51 -5.82
C TYR A 402 -13.46 1.27 -6.20
N PRO A 403 -14.31 0.71 -5.32
CA PRO A 403 -15.15 -0.43 -5.68
C PRO A 403 -16.08 -0.14 -6.87
N ASP A 404 -16.69 1.04 -6.90
CA ASP A 404 -17.63 1.42 -7.97
C ASP A 404 -16.90 1.65 -9.29
N PHE A 405 -15.70 2.26 -9.24
CA PHE A 405 -14.85 2.42 -10.42
C PHE A 405 -14.48 1.07 -11.05
N VAL A 406 -14.00 0.11 -10.24
CA VAL A 406 -13.56 -1.19 -10.77
C VAL A 406 -14.71 -1.93 -11.46
N ILE A 407 -15.91 -1.87 -10.87
CA ILE A 407 -17.12 -2.47 -11.45
C ILE A 407 -17.53 -1.74 -12.73
N TRP A 408 -17.49 -0.42 -12.74
CA TRP A 408 -17.79 0.38 -13.94
C TRP A 408 -16.81 0.06 -15.08
N TYR A 409 -15.52 -0.01 -14.78
CA TYR A 409 -14.46 -0.37 -15.74
C TYR A 409 -14.76 -1.71 -16.40
N LEU A 410 -15.00 -2.75 -15.58
CA LEU A 410 -15.25 -4.11 -16.08
C LEU A 410 -16.58 -4.24 -16.84
N LYS A 411 -17.59 -3.43 -16.52
CA LYS A 411 -18.84 -3.35 -17.32
C LYS A 411 -18.58 -2.84 -18.72
N ASN A 412 -17.66 -1.89 -18.90
CA ASN A 412 -17.30 -1.39 -20.22
C ASN A 412 -16.48 -2.42 -21.02
N VAL A 413 -15.52 -3.09 -20.38
CA VAL A 413 -14.79 -4.23 -20.99
C VAL A 413 -15.77 -5.30 -21.49
N LYS A 414 -16.76 -5.69 -20.68
CA LYS A 414 -17.75 -6.71 -21.05
C LYS A 414 -18.61 -6.29 -22.25
N LYS A 415 -19.03 -5.03 -22.33
CA LYS A 415 -19.83 -4.53 -23.45
C LYS A 415 -19.08 -4.63 -24.77
N GLU A 416 -17.79 -4.30 -24.77
CA GLU A 416 -16.94 -4.36 -25.96
C GLU A 416 -16.70 -5.78 -26.47
N GLN A 417 -16.75 -6.79 -25.58
CA GLN A 417 -16.66 -8.20 -26.00
C GLN A 417 -17.95 -8.74 -26.63
N THR A 418 -19.07 -8.04 -26.43
CA THR A 418 -20.39 -8.43 -26.97
C THR A 418 -20.80 -7.67 -28.23
N GLN A 419 -20.00 -6.68 -28.64
CA GLN A 419 -20.13 -5.93 -29.89
C GLN A 419 -19.13 -6.47 -30.91
#